data_AF-A0A9X1HP88-F1
#
_entry.id   AF-A0A9X1HP88-F1
#
_cell.length_a   1.000
_cell.length_b   1.000
_cell.length_c   1.000
_cell.angle_alpha   90.00
_cell.angle_beta   90.00
_cell.angle_gamma   90.00
#
_symmetry.space_group_name_H-M   'P 1'
#
loop_
_entity.id
_entity.type
_entity.pdbx_description
1 polymer ?
#
loop_
_entity_poly.entity_id
_entity_poly.type
_entity_poly.pdbx_seq_one_letter_code
_entity_poly.pdbx_strand_id
1 'polypeptide(L)'
;MRTPMITPEGMQKLKDELNHLWKVERVETTKKVSRAASLGDRSENADYHYNKKRLREIDRRILYLRKCIDDFKVVEYHPHQEGKVMFGAWVEIENDKGLKNRMLFI
;
A
#
# COMPACT_ATOMS: atom_id res chain seq x y z
N MET A 1 1.95 7.64 -19.63
CA MET A 1 1.57 8.47 -18.46
C MET A 1 0.69 7.61 -17.57
N ARG A 2 1.05 7.37 -16.30
CA ARG A 2 0.11 6.76 -15.34
C ARG A 2 -0.82 7.88 -14.89
N THR A 3 -2.12 7.73 -15.06
CA THR A 3 -3.11 8.69 -14.57
C THR A 3 -3.17 8.54 -13.05
N PRO A 4 -2.71 9.50 -12.25
CA PRO A 4 -2.62 9.34 -10.81
C PRO A 4 -3.98 9.65 -10.19
N MET A 5 -4.93 8.74 -10.38
CA MET A 5 -6.28 8.81 -9.80
C MET A 5 -6.42 7.70 -8.78
N ILE A 6 -7.05 8.02 -7.64
CA ILE A 6 -7.36 7.05 -6.61
C ILE A 6 -8.72 7.38 -6.01
N THR A 7 -9.46 6.35 -5.61
CA THR A 7 -10.71 6.52 -4.86
C THR A 7 -10.40 7.00 -3.43
N PRO A 8 -11.34 7.70 -2.76
CA PRO A 8 -11.17 8.10 -1.36
C PRO A 8 -10.89 6.90 -0.44
N GLU A 9 -11.56 5.78 -0.68
CA GLU A 9 -11.35 4.54 0.08
C GLU A 9 -9.94 3.96 -0.13
N GLY A 10 -9.45 3.95 -1.38
CA GLY A 10 -8.09 3.52 -1.69
C GLY A 10 -7.05 4.42 -1.02
N MET A 11 -7.27 5.74 -1.03
CA MET A 11 -6.40 6.71 -0.37
C MET A 11 -6.34 6.50 1.15
N GLN A 12 -7.49 6.21 1.77
CA GLN A 12 -7.55 5.92 3.20
C GLN A 12 -6.76 4.66 3.55
N LYS A 13 -6.93 3.57 2.78
CA LYS A 13 -6.16 2.32 2.96
C LYS A 13 -4.64 2.54 2.87
N LEU A 14 -4.17 3.36 1.92
CA LEU A 14 -2.75 3.69 1.80
C LEU A 14 -2.24 4.50 3.00
N LYS A 15 -3.05 5.45 3.51
CA LYS A 15 -2.71 6.21 4.73
C LYS A 15 -2.67 5.31 5.96
N ASP A 16 -3.59 4.37 6.08
CA ASP A 16 -3.64 3.42 7.19
C ASP A 16 -2.44 2.45 7.14
N GLU A 17 -2.10 1.94 5.96
CA GLU A 17 -0.88 1.14 5.75
C GLU A 17 0.38 1.93 6.13
N LEU A 18 0.50 3.18 5.67
CA LEU A 18 1.61 4.06 6.02
C LEU A 18 1.73 4.27 7.54
N ASN A 19 0.61 4.55 8.19
CA ASN A 19 0.55 4.75 9.64
C ASN A 19 0.95 3.49 10.41
N HIS A 20 0.46 2.32 9.98
CA HIS A 20 0.81 1.04 10.58
C HIS A 20 2.31 0.74 10.44
N LEU A 21 2.85 0.88 9.23
CA LEU A 21 4.28 0.68 8.96
C LEU A 21 5.16 1.61 9.80
N TRP A 22 4.77 2.87 9.94
CA TRP A 22 5.54 3.86 10.70
C TRP A 22 5.46 3.67 12.22
N LYS A 23 4.26 3.50 12.76
CA LYS A 23 4.01 3.49 14.22
C LYS A 23 4.23 2.12 14.85
N VAL A 24 3.98 1.04 14.11
CA VAL A 24 4.02 -0.33 14.62
C VAL A 24 5.24 -1.06 14.09
N GLU A 25 5.25 -1.43 12.80
CA GLU A 25 6.28 -2.33 12.26
C GLU A 25 7.70 -1.76 12.37
N ARG A 26 7.90 -0.47 12.06
CA ARG A 26 9.22 0.16 12.15
C ARG A 26 9.75 0.14 13.58
N VAL A 27 8.92 0.49 14.56
CA VAL A 27 9.29 0.51 15.98
C VAL A 27 9.62 -0.90 16.48
N GLU A 28 8.79 -1.88 16.14
CA GLU A 28 9.01 -3.28 16.50
C GLU A 28 10.29 -3.84 15.88
N THR A 29 10.51 -3.57 14.60
CA THR A 29 11.70 -4.05 13.88
C THR A 29 12.97 -3.41 14.45
N THR A 30 12.95 -2.11 14.78
CA THR A 30 14.08 -1.46 15.46
C THR A 30 14.38 -2.11 16.81
N LYS A 31 13.35 -2.43 17.61
CA LYS A 31 13.53 -3.15 18.88
C LYS A 31 14.15 -4.54 18.66
N LYS A 32 13.71 -5.28 17.64
CA LYS A 32 14.28 -6.59 17.26
C LYS A 32 15.74 -6.46 16.84
N VAL A 33 16.09 -5.46 16.01
CA VAL A 33 17.48 -5.18 15.62
C VAL A 33 18.34 -4.87 16.85
N SER A 34 17.86 -4.01 17.74
CA SER A 34 18.59 -3.66 18.97
C SER A 34 18.80 -4.88 19.86
N ARG A 35 17.77 -5.71 20.05
CA ARG A 35 17.88 -6.94 20.84
C ARG A 35 18.85 -7.93 20.22
N ALA A 36 18.77 -8.16 18.91
CA ALA A 36 19.71 -9.03 18.20
C ALA A 36 21.15 -8.51 18.31
N ALA A 37 21.35 -7.19 18.25
CA ALA A 37 22.66 -6.56 18.43
C ALA A 37 23.24 -6.68 19.85
N SER A 38 22.40 -6.97 20.86
CA SER A 38 22.81 -7.20 22.25
C SER A 38 23.11 -8.67 22.56
N LEU A 39 22.66 -9.62 21.71
CA LEU A 39 22.75 -11.06 21.97
C LEU A 39 24.04 -11.71 21.47
N GLY A 40 24.92 -10.98 20.79
CA GLY A 40 26.19 -11.52 20.32
C GLY A 40 26.88 -10.67 19.28
N ASP A 41 27.88 -11.25 18.60
CA ASP A 41 28.59 -10.58 17.52
C ASP A 41 27.65 -10.31 16.33
N ARG A 42 27.68 -9.07 15.85
CA ARG A 42 26.80 -8.56 14.78
C ARG A 42 27.14 -9.14 13.42
N SER A 43 28.35 -9.67 13.26
CA SER A 43 28.84 -10.26 12.02
C SER A 43 28.21 -11.64 11.75
N GLU A 44 28.04 -12.46 12.79
CA GLU A 44 27.53 -13.83 12.68
C GLU A 44 26.03 -13.96 12.99
N ASN A 45 25.43 -12.98 13.67
CA ASN A 45 24.04 -13.06 14.06
C ASN A 45 23.07 -12.90 12.87
N ALA A 46 22.50 -14.04 12.42
CA ALA A 46 21.52 -14.09 11.34
C ALA A 46 20.27 -13.24 11.61
N ASP A 47 19.79 -13.17 12.86
CA ASP A 47 18.63 -12.37 13.23
C ASP A 47 18.92 -10.88 13.06
N TYR A 48 20.13 -10.43 13.38
CA TYR A 48 20.52 -9.04 13.18
C TYR A 48 20.49 -8.67 11.69
N HIS A 49 21.09 -9.50 10.82
CA HIS A 49 21.09 -9.26 9.38
C HIS A 49 19.68 -9.26 8.78
N TYR A 50 18.85 -10.23 9.18
CA TYR A 50 17.46 -10.33 8.74
C TYR A 50 16.65 -9.10 9.15
N ASN A 51 16.64 -8.75 10.44
CA ASN A 51 15.85 -7.62 10.93
C ASN A 51 16.37 -6.28 10.34
N LYS A 52 17.67 -6.15 10.10
CA LYS A 52 18.25 -4.98 9.41
C LYS A 52 17.85 -4.89 7.94
N LYS A 53 17.70 -6.03 7.25
CA LYS A 53 17.14 -6.07 5.89
C LYS A 53 15.67 -5.67 5.91
N ARG A 54 14.88 -6.24 6.82
CA ARG A 54 13.44 -5.92 6.98
C ARG A 54 13.22 -4.43 7.28
N LEU A 55 14.04 -3.83 8.14
CA LEU A 55 13.95 -2.39 8.44
C LEU A 55 14.12 -1.54 7.16
N ARG A 56 15.09 -1.90 6.30
CA ARG A 56 15.32 -1.21 5.02
C ARG A 56 14.15 -1.39 4.05
N GLU A 57 13.50 -2.54 4.05
CA GLU A 57 12.31 -2.79 3.22
C GLU A 57 11.12 -1.93 3.69
N ILE A 58 10.90 -1.85 5.00
CA ILE A 58 9.87 -0.99 5.61
C ILE A 58 10.12 0.48 5.24
N ASP A 59 11.35 0.99 5.43
CA ASP A 59 11.68 2.37 5.10
C ASP A 59 11.48 2.67 3.60
N ARG A 60 11.83 1.74 2.72
CA ARG A 60 11.57 1.85 1.27
C ARG A 60 10.08 1.90 0.95
N ARG A 61 9.27 1.05 1.58
CA ARG A 61 7.81 1.02 1.39
C ARG A 61 7.19 2.33 1.87
N ILE A 62 7.63 2.85 3.02
CA ILE A 62 7.16 4.13 3.56
C ILE A 62 7.47 5.28 2.59
N LEU A 63 8.69 5.35 2.06
CA LEU A 63 9.06 6.38 1.08
C LEU A 63 8.21 6.29 -0.19
N TYR A 64 7.99 5.07 -0.69
CA TYR A 64 7.13 4.82 -1.84
C TYR A 64 5.68 5.28 -1.57
N LEU A 65 5.09 4.88 -0.44
CA LEU A 65 3.73 5.23 -0.07
C LEU A 65 3.56 6.74 0.09
N ARG A 66 4.51 7.44 0.73
CA ARG A 66 4.47 8.90 0.84
C ARG A 66 4.45 9.57 -0.53
N LYS A 67 5.36 9.18 -1.41
CA LYS A 67 5.40 9.71 -2.77
C LYS A 67 4.10 9.43 -3.53
N CYS A 68 3.58 8.21 -3.41
CA CYS A 68 2.31 7.85 -4.03
C CYS A 68 1.15 8.71 -3.51
N ILE A 69 1.04 8.87 -2.19
CA ILE A 69 0.00 9.69 -1.56
C ILE A 69 0.09 11.14 -2.03
N ASP A 70 1.29 11.71 -2.16
CA ASP A 70 1.49 13.07 -2.66
C ASP A 70 1.17 13.21 -4.16
N ASP A 71 1.46 12.17 -4.95
CA ASP A 71 1.24 12.17 -6.41
C ASP A 71 -0.23 11.91 -6.79
N PHE A 72 -0.99 11.15 -5.99
CA PHE A 72 -2.37 10.75 -6.30
C PHE A 72 -3.37 11.89 -6.10
N LYS A 73 -4.20 12.13 -7.12
CA LYS A 73 -5.41 12.95 -7.01
C LYS A 73 -6.60 12.09 -6.63
N VAL A 74 -7.25 12.43 -5.53
CA VAL A 74 -8.48 11.77 -5.08
C VAL A 74 -9.60 12.16 -6.03
N VAL A 75 -10.27 11.17 -6.63
CA VAL A 75 -11.43 11.36 -7.50
C VAL A 75 -12.66 10.81 -6.79
N GLU A 76 -13.61 11.68 -6.47
CA GLU A 76 -14.90 11.28 -5.92
C GLU A 76 -15.88 10.94 -7.06
N TYR A 77 -16.60 9.84 -6.90
CA TYR A 77 -17.65 9.43 -7.81
C TYR A 77 -18.87 10.35 -7.61
N HIS A 78 -19.36 10.99 -8.70
CA HIS A 78 -20.53 11.86 -8.64
C HIS A 78 -21.75 11.19 -9.32
N PRO A 79 -22.94 11.14 -8.69
CA PRO A 79 -24.13 10.48 -9.26
C PRO A 79 -24.58 11.03 -10.62
N HIS A 80 -24.30 12.31 -10.92
CA HIS A 80 -24.53 12.93 -12.24
C HIS A 80 -23.73 12.30 -13.40
N GLN A 81 -22.90 11.29 -13.13
CA GLN A 81 -22.13 10.53 -14.10
C GLN A 81 -22.82 9.23 -14.57
N GLU A 82 -24.04 8.96 -14.09
CA GLU A 82 -24.85 7.82 -14.52
C GLU A 82 -24.97 7.76 -16.06
N GLY A 83 -24.57 6.61 -16.63
CA GLY A 83 -24.61 6.35 -18.08
C GLY A 83 -23.25 6.34 -18.80
N LYS A 84 -22.14 6.75 -18.16
CA LYS A 84 -20.78 6.61 -18.69
C LYS A 84 -19.88 5.83 -17.73
N VAL A 85 -19.19 4.81 -18.23
CA VAL A 85 -18.17 4.07 -17.47
C VAL A 85 -17.00 5.01 -17.17
N MET A 86 -16.83 5.38 -15.90
CA MET A 86 -15.73 6.23 -15.42
C MET A 86 -15.10 5.63 -14.16
N PHE A 87 -13.93 6.15 -13.77
CA PHE A 87 -13.16 5.68 -12.61
C PHE A 87 -14.02 5.70 -11.33
N GLY A 88 -14.01 4.58 -10.59
CA GLY A 88 -14.85 4.32 -9.41
C GLY A 88 -16.19 3.64 -9.70
N ALA A 89 -16.57 3.44 -10.98
CA ALA A 89 -17.80 2.73 -11.32
C ALA A 89 -17.64 1.21 -11.15
N TRP A 90 -18.68 0.57 -10.63
CA TRP A 90 -18.83 -0.87 -10.67
C TRP A 90 -19.33 -1.27 -12.06
N VAL A 91 -18.51 -2.00 -12.80
CA VAL A 91 -18.86 -2.49 -14.14
C VAL A 91 -19.09 -3.99 -14.06
N GLU A 92 -20.23 -4.42 -14.61
CA GLU A 92 -20.52 -5.84 -14.83
C GLU A 92 -20.29 -6.13 -16.30
N ILE A 93 -19.36 -7.05 -16.58
CA ILE A 93 -19.03 -7.47 -17.95
C ILE A 93 -19.56 -8.88 -18.13
N GLU A 94 -20.32 -9.09 -19.20
CA GLU A 94 -20.80 -10.40 -19.65
C GLU A 94 -20.06 -10.79 -20.94
N ASN A 95 -19.44 -11.97 -20.95
CA ASN A 95 -18.87 -12.56 -22.17
C ASN A 95 -19.93 -13.35 -22.94
N ASP A 96 -19.69 -13.66 -24.22
CA ASP A 96 -20.59 -14.44 -25.11
C ASP A 96 -20.99 -15.84 -24.58
N LYS A 97 -20.36 -16.31 -23.50
CA LYS A 97 -20.67 -17.56 -22.79
C LYS A 97 -21.55 -17.38 -21.55
N GLY A 98 -22.09 -16.18 -21.31
CA GLY A 98 -22.95 -15.84 -20.16
C GLY A 98 -22.19 -15.70 -18.82
N LEU A 99 -20.85 -15.62 -18.86
CA LEU A 99 -20.04 -15.41 -17.65
C LEU A 99 -20.05 -13.93 -17.27
N LYS A 100 -20.63 -13.62 -16.11
CA LYS A 100 -20.71 -12.27 -15.54
C LYS A 100 -19.59 -12.04 -14.54
N ASN A 101 -18.76 -11.02 -14.77
CA ASN A 101 -17.73 -10.58 -13.85
C ASN A 101 -17.96 -9.13 -13.44
N ARG A 102 -18.03 -8.91 -12.13
CA ARG A 102 -18.17 -7.57 -11.55
C ARG A 102 -16.81 -7.08 -11.10
N MET A 103 -16.36 -5.96 -11.67
CA MET A 103 -15.08 -5.33 -11.33
C MET A 103 -15.25 -3.86 -11.01
N LEU A 104 -14.46 -3.36 -10.07
CA LEU A 104 -14.33 -1.93 -9.80
C LEU A 104 -13.36 -1.34 -10.83
N PHE A 105 -13.80 -0.33 -11.59
CA PHE A 105 -12.95 0.36 -12.55
C PHE A 105 -12.05 1.34 -11.78
N ILE A 106 -10.77 1.00 -11.57
CA ILE A 106 -9.79 1.77 -10.75
C ILE A 106 -8.84 2.57 -11.62
#